data_AF-A0A7S2JG95-F1
#
_entry.id   AF-A0A7S2JG95-F1
#
_cell.length_a   1.000
_cell.length_b   1.000
_cell.length_c   1.000
_cell.angle_alpha   90.00
_cell.angle_beta   90.00
_cell.angle_gamma   90.00
#
_symmetry.space_group_name_H-M   'P 1'
#
loop_
_entity.id
_entity.type
_entity.pdbx_description
1 polymer ?
#
loop_
_entity_poly.entity_id
_entity_poly.type
_entity_poly.pdbx_seq_one_letter_code
_entity_poly.pdbx_strand_id
1 'polypeptide(L)'
;PPPPPRMVLAGRWSRQRLLNDRVARLLEAAPVGDECHDAVLRALAADGALVKTVNNEGWADFVGRLQGPPFQTPASLTPPGGKHMHLFGKCSASSVGLVWDQRGLDLAGALCWPSGYNAKSEFNVTEHGILLNGRKEALVSLDRLRRDNRTLSYFSEAHGCAIAADILPWNEVLLRLHGAQG
;
A
#
# COMPACT_ATOMS: atom_id res chain seq x y z
N PRO A 1 23.73 -9.56 0.11
CA PRO A 1 22.47 -8.94 -0.36
C PRO A 1 21.31 -9.50 0.46
N PRO A 2 20.34 -8.69 0.92
CA PRO A 2 19.14 -9.22 1.54
C PRO A 2 18.37 -10.10 0.52
N PRO A 3 17.63 -11.12 0.98
CA PRO A 3 16.80 -11.93 0.09
C PRO A 3 15.74 -11.05 -0.58
N PRO A 4 15.32 -11.39 -1.82
CA PRO A 4 14.26 -10.65 -2.49
C PRO A 4 12.98 -10.65 -1.64
N PRO A 5 12.23 -9.54 -1.60
CA PRO A 5 10.97 -9.49 -0.87
C PRO A 5 10.02 -10.55 -1.39
N ARG A 6 9.44 -11.34 -0.48
CA ARG A 6 8.35 -12.26 -0.81
C ARG A 6 7.13 -11.44 -1.18
N MET A 7 6.74 -11.51 -2.45
CA MET A 7 5.54 -10.88 -2.96
C MET A 7 4.44 -11.92 -2.99
N VAL A 8 3.24 -11.55 -2.52
CA VAL A 8 2.08 -12.42 -2.68
C VAL A 8 1.06 -11.72 -3.56
N LEU A 9 0.72 -12.39 -4.66
CA LEU A 9 -0.32 -11.96 -5.59
C LEU A 9 -1.69 -12.23 -4.97
N ALA A 10 -2.46 -11.21 -4.65
CA ALA A 10 -3.89 -11.39 -4.41
C ALA A 10 -4.62 -11.31 -5.76
N GLY A 11 -4.97 -12.48 -6.31
CA GLY A 11 -5.58 -12.66 -7.62
C GLY A 11 -6.97 -12.03 -7.81
N ARG A 12 -7.46 -12.10 -9.06
CA ARG A 12 -8.63 -11.40 -9.64
C ARG A 12 -9.87 -11.32 -8.74
N TRP A 13 -10.28 -10.09 -8.46
CA TRP A 13 -11.58 -9.74 -7.87
C TRP A 13 -12.68 -9.93 -8.93
N SER A 14 -13.30 -11.12 -8.96
CA SER A 14 -14.33 -11.43 -9.97
C SER A 14 -15.56 -10.52 -9.83
N ARG A 15 -16.05 -10.00 -10.97
CA ARG A 15 -17.17 -9.04 -11.09
C ARG A 15 -18.52 -9.52 -10.53
N GLN A 16 -18.64 -10.75 -10.04
CA GLN A 16 -19.94 -11.39 -9.78
C GLN A 16 -20.49 -11.22 -8.34
N ARG A 17 -19.79 -10.56 -7.41
CA ARG A 17 -20.20 -10.49 -5.98
C ARG A 17 -20.19 -9.10 -5.33
N LEU A 18 -20.23 -8.01 -6.08
CA LEU A 18 -20.16 -6.64 -5.51
C LEU A 18 -21.31 -5.74 -5.97
N LEU A 19 -22.53 -6.22 -5.78
CA LEU A 19 -23.73 -5.39 -5.67
C LEU A 19 -24.28 -5.60 -4.26
N ASN A 20 -23.72 -4.91 -3.25
CA ASN A 20 -24.52 -4.13 -2.28
C ASN A 20 -23.78 -3.62 -1.04
N ASP A 21 -22.59 -4.09 -0.67
CA ASP A 21 -22.01 -3.64 0.61
C ASP A 21 -20.83 -2.68 0.41
N ARG A 22 -21.15 -1.39 0.61
CA ARG A 22 -20.17 -0.36 0.94
C ARG A 22 -19.71 -0.63 2.37
N VAL A 23 -18.40 -0.78 2.55
CA VAL A 23 -17.67 -1.12 3.79
C VAL A 23 -17.29 -2.61 3.85
N ALA A 24 -15.98 -2.83 3.73
CA ALA A 24 -15.22 -4.00 4.17
C ALA A 24 -15.63 -5.36 3.57
N ARG A 25 -14.68 -5.98 2.85
CA ARG A 25 -14.11 -7.30 3.22
C ARG A 25 -13.08 -7.71 2.17
N LEU A 26 -11.81 -7.37 2.42
CA LEU A 26 -10.65 -7.98 1.77
C LEU A 26 -10.63 -9.52 1.94
N LEU A 27 -11.42 -10.06 2.88
CA LEU A 27 -11.48 -11.48 3.24
C LEU A 27 -12.55 -12.29 2.51
N GLU A 28 -13.57 -11.67 1.89
CA GLU A 28 -14.70 -12.43 1.31
C GLU A 28 -14.51 -12.88 -0.15
N ALA A 29 -13.44 -12.42 -0.78
CA ALA A 29 -13.08 -12.76 -2.15
C ALA A 29 -11.91 -13.75 -2.24
N ALA A 30 -11.71 -14.61 -1.22
CA ALA A 30 -10.62 -15.59 -1.24
C ALA A 30 -10.87 -16.67 -2.32
N PRO A 31 -10.02 -16.81 -3.36
CA PRO A 31 -10.04 -17.95 -4.27
C PRO A 31 -9.36 -19.17 -3.63
N VAL A 32 -9.51 -20.30 -4.31
CA VAL A 32 -9.14 -21.69 -3.96
C VAL A 32 -7.81 -21.83 -3.20
N GLY A 33 -7.79 -22.72 -2.19
CA GLY A 33 -6.78 -22.85 -1.12
C GLY A 33 -5.31 -23.15 -1.47
N ASP A 34 -4.91 -23.14 -2.75
CA ASP A 34 -3.53 -23.36 -3.18
C ASP A 34 -2.77 -22.04 -3.49
N GLU A 35 -3.43 -20.88 -3.47
CA GLU A 35 -2.86 -19.58 -3.82
C GLU A 35 -2.32 -18.81 -2.60
N CYS A 36 -1.22 -19.26 -1.96
CA CYS A 36 -0.41 -18.48 -0.99
C CYS A 36 -1.20 -17.64 0.06
N HIS A 37 -2.44 -18.01 0.40
CA HIS A 37 -3.41 -17.13 1.06
C HIS A 37 -2.99 -16.81 2.49
N ASP A 38 -2.46 -17.81 3.18
CA ASP A 38 -1.94 -17.63 4.53
C ASP A 38 -0.78 -16.63 4.56
N ALA A 39 0.00 -16.51 3.49
CA ALA A 39 1.06 -15.50 3.44
C ALA A 39 0.48 -14.09 3.30
N VAL A 40 -0.59 -13.90 2.51
CA VAL A 40 -1.34 -12.63 2.47
C VAL A 40 -1.96 -12.33 3.83
N LEU A 41 -2.68 -13.29 4.42
CA LEU A 41 -3.34 -13.10 5.71
C LEU A 41 -2.32 -12.81 6.82
N ARG A 42 -1.18 -13.51 6.85
CA ARG A 42 -0.10 -13.21 7.79
C ARG A 42 0.50 -11.83 7.58
N ALA A 43 0.69 -11.40 6.32
CA ALA A 43 1.18 -10.06 6.02
C ALA A 43 0.18 -8.99 6.48
N LEU A 44 -1.13 -9.17 6.19
CA LEU A 44 -2.19 -8.26 6.60
C LEU A 44 -2.40 -8.25 8.12
N ALA A 45 -2.33 -9.40 8.78
CA ALA A 45 -2.46 -9.52 10.23
C ALA A 45 -1.24 -8.95 10.97
N ALA A 46 -0.06 -8.96 10.33
CA ALA A 46 1.09 -8.26 10.85
C ALA A 46 0.85 -6.75 10.81
N ASP A 47 1.34 -6.05 11.84
CA ASP A 47 1.44 -4.59 11.81
C ASP A 47 2.39 -4.19 10.67
N GLY A 48 1.83 -3.85 9.51
CA GLY A 48 2.55 -3.23 8.41
C GLY A 48 2.62 -4.03 7.11
N ALA A 49 1.49 -4.58 6.66
CA ALA A 49 1.36 -4.87 5.25
C ALA A 49 1.44 -3.58 4.42
N LEU A 50 2.23 -3.62 3.35
CA LEU A 50 2.22 -2.61 2.30
C LEU A 50 1.35 -3.12 1.15
N VAL A 51 0.34 -2.34 0.78
CA VAL A 51 -0.62 -2.68 -0.26
C VAL A 51 -0.46 -1.73 -1.44
N LYS A 52 -0.15 -2.28 -2.62
CA LYS A 52 -0.16 -1.55 -3.89
C LYS A 52 -1.38 -1.94 -4.69
N THR A 53 -2.17 -0.94 -5.05
CA THR A 53 -3.23 -1.10 -6.04
C THR A 53 -2.69 -0.79 -7.43
N VAL A 54 -2.94 -1.69 -8.38
CA VAL A 54 -2.58 -1.50 -9.80
C VAL A 54 -3.85 -1.45 -10.64
N ASN A 55 -3.89 -0.52 -11.59
CA ASN A 55 -4.98 -0.41 -12.55
C ASN A 55 -4.96 -1.60 -13.53
N ASN A 56 -6.11 -1.91 -14.13
CA ASN A 56 -6.25 -3.04 -15.05
C ASN A 56 -5.31 -2.95 -16.26
N GLU A 57 -5.11 -1.73 -16.74
CA GLU A 57 -4.31 -1.45 -17.94
C GLU A 57 -2.80 -1.45 -17.66
N GLY A 58 -2.38 -1.16 -16.42
CA GLY A 58 -0.97 -1.08 -16.02
C GLY A 58 -0.43 -2.31 -15.30
N TRP A 59 -1.25 -3.35 -15.12
CA TRP A 59 -0.84 -4.59 -14.45
C TRP A 59 0.36 -5.25 -15.14
N ALA A 60 0.30 -5.42 -16.46
CA ALA A 60 1.36 -6.08 -17.22
C ALA A 60 2.69 -5.30 -17.18
N ASP A 61 2.62 -3.97 -17.33
CA ASP A 61 3.78 -3.09 -17.18
C ASP A 61 4.39 -3.19 -15.78
N PHE A 62 3.55 -3.16 -14.74
CA PHE A 62 4.01 -3.28 -13.37
C PHE A 62 4.75 -4.59 -13.11
N VAL A 63 4.21 -5.72 -13.59
CA VAL A 63 4.87 -7.03 -13.49
C VAL A 63 6.19 -7.04 -14.26
N GLY A 64 6.25 -6.45 -15.45
CA GLY A 64 7.49 -6.29 -16.21
C GLY A 64 8.55 -5.51 -15.42
N ARG A 65 8.15 -4.43 -14.74
CA ARG A 65 9.06 -3.64 -13.90
C ARG A 65 9.57 -4.39 -12.68
N LEU A 66 8.76 -5.28 -12.08
CA LEU A 66 9.20 -6.15 -10.98
C LEU A 66 10.34 -7.11 -11.37
N GLN A 67 10.41 -7.48 -12.66
CA GLN A 67 11.47 -8.33 -13.22
C GLN A 67 12.67 -7.53 -13.74
N GLY A 68 12.56 -6.20 -13.77
CA GLY A 68 13.57 -5.29 -14.29
C GLY A 68 14.44 -4.65 -13.20
N PRO A 69 15.13 -3.55 -13.55
CA PRO A 69 15.93 -2.77 -12.61
C PRO A 69 15.11 -2.23 -11.42
N PRO A 70 15.77 -1.87 -10.31
CA PRO A 70 15.09 -1.28 -9.16
C PRO A 70 14.29 -0.02 -9.53
N PHE A 71 13.05 0.08 -9.07
CA PHE A 71 12.17 1.21 -9.36
C PHE A 71 11.42 1.67 -8.11
N GLN A 72 10.89 2.90 -8.15
CA GLN A 72 10.05 3.43 -7.07
C GLN A 72 8.58 3.13 -7.33
N THR A 73 7.85 2.79 -6.26
CA THR A 73 6.40 2.67 -6.33
C THR A 73 5.72 3.09 -5.03
N PRO A 74 4.59 3.79 -5.10
CA PRO A 74 3.81 4.11 -3.92
C PRO A 74 2.95 2.92 -3.51
N ALA A 75 2.92 2.63 -2.22
CA ALA A 75 2.02 1.67 -1.58
C ALA A 75 1.40 2.30 -0.32
N SER A 76 0.30 1.73 0.17
CA SER A 76 -0.28 2.13 1.45
C SER A 76 0.12 1.17 2.55
N LEU A 77 0.60 1.69 3.67
CA LEU A 77 0.80 0.92 4.88
C LEU A 77 -0.56 0.76 5.56
N THR A 78 -1.06 -0.46 5.66
CA THR A 78 -2.40 -0.70 6.21
C THR A 78 -2.41 -0.80 7.74
N PRO A 79 -3.56 -0.54 8.39
CA PRO A 79 -3.77 -0.92 9.77
C PRO A 79 -3.68 -2.43 9.98
N PRO A 80 -3.37 -2.89 11.21
CA PRO A 80 -3.37 -4.31 11.52
C PRO A 80 -4.68 -4.99 11.10
N GLY A 81 -4.54 -6.13 10.42
CA GLY A 81 -5.62 -6.87 9.79
C GLY A 81 -6.01 -6.37 8.39
N GLY A 82 -5.31 -5.38 7.83
CA GLY A 82 -5.57 -4.89 6.47
C GLY A 82 -6.90 -4.17 6.28
N LYS A 83 -7.51 -3.69 7.35
CA LYS A 83 -8.87 -3.11 7.38
C LYS A 83 -8.83 -1.65 7.87
N HIS A 84 -9.98 -0.96 7.85
CA HIS A 84 -10.14 0.42 8.34
C HIS A 84 -9.28 1.46 7.60
N MET A 85 -9.01 1.26 6.32
CA MET A 85 -8.30 2.25 5.49
C MET A 85 -8.84 2.23 4.05
N HIS A 86 -8.98 3.41 3.47
CA HIS A 86 -9.14 3.56 2.03
C HIS A 86 -7.81 3.27 1.32
N LEU A 87 -7.83 2.43 0.29
CA LEU A 87 -6.67 2.20 -0.57
C LEU A 87 -6.75 3.08 -1.82
N PHE A 88 -5.59 3.30 -2.45
CA PHE A 88 -5.53 3.98 -3.74
C PHE A 88 -6.37 3.28 -4.82
N GLY A 89 -6.85 4.04 -5.79
CA GLY A 89 -7.61 3.52 -6.92
C GLY A 89 -9.11 3.33 -6.64
N LYS A 90 -9.80 2.74 -7.61
CA LYS A 90 -11.24 2.45 -7.54
C LYS A 90 -11.43 0.97 -7.85
N CYS A 91 -12.31 0.28 -7.12
CA CYS A 91 -12.60 -1.14 -7.38
C CYS A 91 -13.03 -1.42 -8.83
N SER A 92 -13.66 -0.45 -9.50
CA SER A 92 -14.06 -0.56 -10.91
C SER A 92 -12.90 -0.41 -11.90
N ALA A 93 -11.76 0.17 -11.49
CA ALA A 93 -10.64 0.52 -12.37
C ALA A 93 -9.32 -0.17 -11.97
N SER A 94 -9.27 -0.80 -10.80
CA SER A 94 -8.12 -1.51 -10.25
C SER A 94 -8.44 -2.99 -10.07
N SER A 95 -7.59 -3.87 -10.57
CA SER A 95 -7.83 -5.33 -10.63
C SER A 95 -7.02 -6.11 -9.62
N VAL A 96 -5.93 -5.54 -9.09
CA VAL A 96 -4.98 -6.29 -8.27
C VAL A 96 -4.44 -5.41 -7.15
N GLY A 97 -4.52 -5.96 -5.94
CA GLY A 97 -3.77 -5.51 -4.78
C GLY A 97 -2.55 -6.42 -4.61
N LEU A 98 -1.35 -5.87 -4.70
CA LEU A 98 -0.15 -6.56 -4.28
C LEU A 98 0.06 -6.30 -2.79
N VAL A 99 0.36 -7.36 -2.05
CA VAL A 99 0.63 -7.26 -0.62
C VAL A 99 2.07 -7.70 -0.36
N TRP A 100 2.82 -6.83 0.31
CA TRP A 100 4.14 -7.17 0.83
C TRP A 100 4.14 -7.11 2.34
N ASP A 101 4.80 -8.09 2.95
CA ASP A 101 5.21 -8.00 4.34
C ASP A 101 6.38 -7.01 4.43
N GLN A 102 6.21 -5.90 5.16
CA GLN A 102 7.27 -4.90 5.32
C GLN A 102 8.57 -5.46 5.89
N ARG A 103 8.52 -6.59 6.63
CA ARG A 103 9.73 -7.21 7.22
C ARG A 103 10.68 -7.75 6.15
N GLY A 104 10.16 -8.04 4.96
CA GLY A 104 10.95 -8.47 3.80
C GLY A 104 11.43 -7.31 2.92
N LEU A 105 11.10 -6.06 3.25
CA LEU A 105 11.39 -4.90 2.43
C LEU A 105 12.47 -4.02 3.06
N ASP A 106 13.35 -3.48 2.21
CA ASP A 106 14.24 -2.38 2.61
C ASP A 106 13.45 -1.06 2.55
N LEU A 107 13.13 -0.53 3.72
CA LEU A 107 12.39 0.71 3.88
C LEU A 107 13.25 1.86 4.41
N ALA A 108 14.57 1.69 4.50
CA ALA A 108 15.46 2.69 5.10
C ALA A 108 15.42 4.04 4.35
N GLY A 109 15.21 4.00 3.03
CA GLY A 109 15.05 5.18 2.17
C GLY A 109 13.61 5.50 1.76
N ALA A 110 12.60 4.87 2.38
CA ALA A 110 11.22 5.07 2.00
C ALA A 110 10.72 6.48 2.40
N LEU A 111 10.06 7.16 1.47
CA LEU A 111 9.39 8.42 1.74
C LEU A 111 7.96 8.14 2.18
N CYS A 112 7.57 8.65 3.35
CA CYS A 112 6.29 8.35 3.96
C CYS A 112 5.47 9.64 4.12
N TRP A 113 4.26 9.66 3.56
CA TRP A 113 3.30 10.74 3.72
C TRP A 113 2.13 10.31 4.62
N PRO A 114 1.61 11.22 5.46
CA PRO A 114 0.54 10.90 6.39
C PRO A 114 -0.77 10.60 5.66
N SER A 115 -1.70 9.95 6.37
CA SER A 115 -3.05 9.69 5.85
C SER A 115 -3.73 10.98 5.39
N GLY A 116 -4.25 10.96 4.16
CA GLY A 116 -5.00 12.07 3.56
C GLY A 116 -4.14 13.09 2.81
N TYR A 117 -2.82 12.92 2.81
CA TYR A 117 -1.91 13.83 2.10
C TYR A 117 -1.73 13.43 0.63
N ASN A 118 -2.00 14.36 -0.29
CA ASN A 118 -1.83 14.11 -1.72
C ASN A 118 -0.37 14.34 -2.18
N ALA A 119 0.45 13.30 -2.06
CA ALA A 119 1.89 13.36 -2.32
C ALA A 119 2.25 13.67 -3.77
N LYS A 120 1.50 13.12 -4.74
CA LYS A 120 1.81 13.22 -6.17
C LYS A 120 3.28 12.90 -6.44
N SER A 121 3.76 11.81 -5.85
CA SER A 121 5.19 11.46 -5.80
C SER A 121 5.81 11.31 -7.18
N GLU A 122 5.03 10.89 -8.18
CA GLU A 122 5.43 10.79 -9.57
C GLU A 122 5.87 12.12 -10.21
N PHE A 123 5.51 13.26 -9.61
CA PHE A 123 5.92 14.59 -10.04
C PHE A 123 6.93 15.27 -9.11
N ASN A 124 7.09 14.76 -7.89
CA ASN A 124 7.86 15.40 -6.82
C ASN A 124 9.03 14.55 -6.33
N VAL A 125 9.29 13.42 -6.98
CA VAL A 125 10.39 12.53 -6.61
C VAL A 125 11.11 12.08 -7.87
N THR A 126 12.44 12.16 -7.88
CA THR A 126 13.24 11.60 -8.97
C THR A 126 13.20 10.07 -8.96
N GLU A 127 13.64 9.43 -10.04
CA GLU A 127 13.78 7.97 -10.12
C GLU A 127 14.66 7.39 -8.98
N HIS A 128 15.56 8.19 -8.41
CA HIS A 128 16.43 7.80 -7.31
C HIS A 128 15.86 8.08 -5.92
N GLY A 129 14.64 8.61 -5.81
CA GLY A 129 14.02 8.91 -4.51
C GLY A 129 14.36 10.27 -3.92
N ILE A 130 14.83 11.20 -4.75
CA ILE A 130 15.18 12.53 -4.29
C ILE A 130 13.95 13.42 -4.42
N LEU A 131 13.52 14.02 -3.30
CA LEU A 131 12.42 14.98 -3.28
C LEU A 131 12.73 16.22 -4.11
N LEU A 132 11.75 16.64 -4.91
CA LEU A 132 11.71 17.87 -5.67
C LEU A 132 10.67 18.82 -5.06
N ASN A 133 10.90 20.13 -5.15
CA ASN A 133 9.90 21.18 -4.88
C ASN A 133 9.34 21.28 -3.44
N GLY A 134 10.13 20.93 -2.40
CA GLY A 134 9.84 21.34 -1.03
C GLY A 134 8.57 20.75 -0.42
N ARG A 135 8.48 19.41 -0.35
CA ARG A 135 7.43 18.67 0.38
C ARG A 135 7.98 17.86 1.55
N LYS A 136 9.19 18.21 1.99
CA LYS A 136 9.95 17.43 2.98
C LYS A 136 9.34 17.57 4.36
N GLU A 137 8.76 18.72 4.65
CA GLU A 137 8.08 19.08 5.88
C GLU A 137 6.80 18.28 6.13
N ALA A 138 6.16 17.79 5.06
CA ALA A 138 4.99 16.91 5.16
C ALA A 138 5.35 15.44 5.39
N LEU A 139 6.62 15.06 5.23
CA LEU A 139 7.04 13.68 5.46
C LEU A 139 6.92 13.32 6.95
N VAL A 140 6.45 12.10 7.18
CA VAL A 140 6.38 11.50 8.51
C VAL A 140 7.30 10.29 8.58
N SER A 141 7.63 9.84 9.80
CA SER A 141 8.36 8.58 9.94
C SER A 141 7.44 7.39 9.71
N LEU A 142 8.01 6.25 9.30
CA LEU A 142 7.28 4.99 9.20
C LEU A 142 6.65 4.59 10.55
N ASP A 143 7.34 4.85 11.66
CA ASP A 143 6.81 4.58 13.01
C ASP A 143 5.62 5.47 13.38
N ARG A 144 5.57 6.71 12.87
CA ARG A 144 4.38 7.54 13.01
C ARG A 144 3.21 6.94 12.24
N LEU A 145 3.40 6.52 10.98
CA LEU A 145 2.34 5.84 10.23
C LEU A 145 1.82 4.58 10.93
N ARG A 146 2.74 3.77 11.50
CA ARG A 146 2.34 2.58 12.27
C ARG A 146 1.51 2.94 13.50
N ARG A 147 1.88 4.00 14.22
CA ARG A 147 1.13 4.49 15.38
C ARG A 147 -0.26 4.95 14.94
N ASP A 148 -0.32 5.84 13.96
CA ASP A 148 -1.54 6.42 13.39
C ASP A 148 -2.51 5.32 12.92
N ASN A 149 -1.98 4.29 12.25
CA ASN A 149 -2.72 3.10 11.83
C ASN A 149 -3.30 2.27 12.99
N ARG A 150 -2.53 2.06 14.06
CA ARG A 150 -3.00 1.30 15.24
C ARG A 150 -4.06 2.04 16.03
N THR A 151 -3.92 3.36 16.14
CA THR A 151 -4.86 4.22 16.87
C THR A 151 -6.01 4.71 16.01
N LEU A 152 -6.01 4.35 14.72
CA LEU A 152 -6.96 4.83 13.72
C LEU A 152 -7.13 6.35 13.78
N SER A 153 -6.00 7.06 13.85
CA SER A 153 -5.98 8.51 13.97
C SER A 153 -5.01 9.14 12.99
N TYR A 154 -5.36 10.29 12.43
CA TYR A 154 -4.48 11.06 11.55
C TYR A 154 -4.60 12.56 11.83
N PHE A 155 -3.59 13.33 11.43
CA PHE A 155 -3.66 14.79 11.51
C PHE A 155 -4.31 15.35 10.23
N SER A 156 -5.39 16.11 10.38
CA SER A 156 -5.99 16.81 9.25
C SER A 156 -5.47 18.24 9.18
N GLU A 157 -4.74 18.57 8.11
CA GLU A 157 -4.30 19.95 7.87
C GLU A 157 -5.48 20.91 7.70
N ALA A 158 -6.58 20.46 7.10
CA ALA A 158 -7.78 21.28 6.92
C ALA A 158 -8.43 21.67 8.25
N HIS A 159 -8.28 20.85 9.29
CA HIS A 159 -8.86 21.09 10.61
C HIS A 159 -7.83 21.48 11.69
N GLY A 160 -6.53 21.40 11.38
CA GLY A 160 -5.45 21.71 12.30
C GLY A 160 -5.37 20.80 13.53
N CYS A 161 -5.96 19.61 13.49
CA CYS A 161 -6.07 18.73 14.66
C CYS A 161 -5.96 17.23 14.30
N ALA A 162 -5.74 16.41 15.32
CA ALA A 162 -5.80 14.96 15.21
C ALA A 162 -7.27 14.49 15.19
N ILE A 163 -7.60 13.62 14.25
CA ILE A 163 -8.93 13.04 14.04
C ILE A 163 -8.83 11.54 14.27
N ALA A 164 -9.64 11.00 15.18
CA ALA A 164 -9.92 9.57 15.25
C ALA A 164 -11.00 9.22 14.21
N ALA A 165 -10.79 8.17 13.43
CA ALA A 165 -11.68 7.78 12.34
C ALA A 165 -11.94 6.27 12.35
N ASP A 166 -13.15 5.86 11.98
CA ASP A 166 -13.45 4.42 11.80
C ASP A 166 -12.78 3.84 10.54
N ILE A 167 -12.49 4.71 9.56
CA ILE A 167 -11.79 4.40 8.32
C ILE A 167 -10.80 5.51 8.05
N LEU A 168 -9.51 5.17 8.05
CA LEU A 168 -8.44 6.10 7.70
C LEU A 168 -8.46 6.44 6.20
N PRO A 169 -8.16 7.70 5.84
CA PRO A 169 -7.73 8.02 4.49
C PRO A 169 -6.46 7.22 4.14
N TRP A 170 -6.22 7.05 2.84
CA TRP A 170 -4.99 6.43 2.36
C TRP A 170 -3.76 7.21 2.85
N ASN A 171 -2.70 6.48 3.21
CA ASN A 171 -1.35 7.01 3.36
C ASN A 171 -0.49 6.55 2.17
N GLU A 172 0.70 7.11 2.05
CA GLU A 172 1.63 6.74 0.99
C GLU A 172 3.02 6.47 1.54
N VAL A 173 3.52 5.28 1.23
CA VAL A 173 4.91 4.88 1.41
C VAL A 173 5.48 4.68 0.01
N LEU A 174 6.32 5.59 -0.45
CA LEU A 174 7.08 5.45 -1.68
C LEU A 174 8.34 4.66 -1.35
N LEU A 175 8.36 3.41 -1.79
CA LEU A 175 9.45 2.48 -1.56
C LEU A 175 10.15 2.13 -2.87
N ARG A 176 11.42 1.72 -2.74
CA ARG A 176 12.20 1.19 -3.85
C ARG A 176 12.04 -0.33 -3.86
N LEU A 177 11.54 -0.87 -4.97
CA LEU A 177 11.41 -2.30 -5.19
C LEU A 177 12.41 -2.78 -6.23
N HIS A 178 12.88 -4.00 -6.06
CA HIS A 178 13.67 -4.73 -7.02
C HIS A 178 13.46 -6.22 -6.81
N GLY A 179 13.25 -6.97 -7.89
CA GLY A 179 13.19 -8.43 -7.86
C GLY A 179 12.15 -8.95 -6.87
N ALA A 180 10.89 -8.96 -7.26
CA ALA A 180 9.87 -9.66 -6.49
C ALA A 180 9.79 -11.12 -6.94
N GLN A 181 9.99 -12.06 -6.02
CA GLN A 181 9.67 -13.47 -6.25
C GLN A 181 8.25 -13.72 -5.72
N GLY A 182 7.38 -14.19 -6.61
CA GLY A 182 6.01 -14.63 -6.32
C GLY A 182 5.95 -16.06 -5.81
#